data_AF-A0A396HCG4-F1
#
_entry.id   AF-A0A396HCG4-F1
#
_cell.length_a   1.000
_cell.length_b   1.000
_cell.length_c   1.000
_cell.angle_alpha   90.00
_cell.angle_beta   90.00
_cell.angle_gamma   90.00
#
_symmetry.space_group_name_H-M   'P 1'
#
loop_
_entity.id
_entity.type
_entity.pdbx_description
1 polymer ?
#
loop_
_entity_poly.entity_id
_entity_poly.type
_entity_poly.pdbx_seq_one_letter_code
_entity_poly.pdbx_strand_id
1 'polypeptide(L)'
;MAKWRVFGSVHNSSICFVDAKRLIGRKFKFCDPIIQSDMKLWPFKVIGDLNDKHMTIVNYNDEEKHFAAEEISSMVLAKMAKIAEAYLGSTVKDVVITVPAYFNDSQRQSIRDAVAIAYGLNMKTLNHGCRHVLIFDLGGGTLDVSILTFENGAINVKAICNCSCSMQKRILYSNTTTTIEIESLNQGIDFYSSISRAKFEELNKNHFDKCMEIVEKCIIDSGMDKSSIHDVVLVGGSSRIVKVQQMVSDFFGGKLLCKSINVDEAVAYGAGVHASILSGEFSEKVQDLLLSEVISLSLGLETKEVCIQHKECHK
;
A
#
# COMPACT_ATOMS: atom_id res chain seq x y z
N MET A 1 -8.59 -4.19 5.03
CA MET A 1 -8.19 -4.42 3.62
C MET A 1 -7.42 -5.73 3.54
N ALA A 2 -7.73 -6.57 2.53
CA ALA A 2 -7.34 -7.97 2.50
C ALA A 2 -5.83 -8.18 2.67
N LYS A 3 -5.45 -8.93 3.72
CA LYS A 3 -4.29 -9.82 3.57
C LYS A 3 -4.70 -10.77 2.46
N TRP A 4 -4.03 -10.64 1.31
CA TRP A 4 -4.17 -11.55 0.18
C TRP A 4 -3.70 -12.93 0.64
N ARG A 5 -4.60 -13.71 1.23
CA ARG A 5 -4.41 -15.11 1.59
C ARG A 5 -5.48 -15.88 0.87
N VAL A 6 -5.07 -16.61 -0.18
CA VAL A 6 -5.89 -17.72 -0.66
C VAL A 6 -5.79 -18.79 0.42
N PHE A 7 -6.91 -19.09 1.09
CA PHE A 7 -6.95 -20.03 2.21
C PHE A 7 -6.59 -21.46 1.73
N GLY A 8 -5.32 -21.83 1.85
CA GLY A 8 -4.91 -23.21 2.10
C GLY A 8 -4.87 -23.45 3.61
N SER A 9 -5.33 -24.62 4.07
CA SER A 9 -5.06 -25.10 5.43
C SER A 9 -3.54 -25.06 5.72
N VAL A 10 -3.13 -24.90 6.97
CA VAL A 10 -1.71 -25.04 7.40
C VAL A 10 -1.12 -26.38 6.95
N HIS A 11 -1.96 -27.36 6.63
CA HIS A 11 -1.60 -28.66 6.07
C HIS A 11 -1.15 -28.63 4.60
N ASN A 12 -1.32 -27.53 3.88
CA ASN A 12 -0.90 -27.44 2.47
C ASN A 12 -0.36 -26.03 2.10
N SER A 13 0.80 -25.70 2.67
CA SER A 13 1.48 -24.41 2.49
C SER A 13 1.88 -24.13 1.03
N SER A 14 2.08 -25.16 0.22
CA SER A 14 2.42 -25.05 -1.21
C SER A 14 1.28 -24.53 -2.10
N ILE A 15 0.04 -24.49 -1.59
CA ILE A 15 -1.16 -24.02 -2.31
C ILE A 15 -1.67 -22.69 -1.72
N CYS A 16 -1.01 -22.16 -0.68
CA CYS A 16 -1.39 -20.90 -0.04
C CYS A 16 -0.62 -19.73 -0.66
N PHE A 17 -1.26 -19.02 -1.59
CA PHE A 17 -0.65 -17.87 -2.26
C PHE A 17 -0.86 -16.60 -1.43
N VAL A 18 0.27 -15.95 -1.15
CA VAL A 18 0.36 -14.64 -0.52
C VAL A 18 1.25 -13.75 -1.38
N ASP A 19 1.09 -12.44 -1.24
CA ASP A 19 1.98 -11.45 -1.88
C ASP A 19 2.03 -11.49 -3.42
N ALA A 20 1.08 -12.12 -4.11
CA ALA A 20 0.98 -12.12 -5.58
C ALA A 20 1.04 -10.69 -6.18
N LYS A 21 0.51 -9.71 -5.45
CA LYS A 21 0.57 -8.28 -5.78
C LYS A 21 2.00 -7.75 -6.00
N ARG A 22 3.02 -8.36 -5.39
CA ARG A 22 4.44 -7.98 -5.56
C ARG A 22 5.01 -8.39 -6.92
N LEU A 23 4.39 -9.38 -7.58
CA LEU A 23 4.85 -9.96 -8.84
C LEU A 23 4.21 -9.30 -10.08
N ILE A 24 3.04 -8.67 -9.91
CA ILE A 24 2.29 -8.06 -11.02
C ILE A 24 3.13 -6.98 -11.71
N GLY A 25 3.16 -7.00 -13.05
CA GLY A 25 3.85 -6.00 -13.88
C GLY A 25 5.38 -6.02 -13.81
N ARG A 26 5.99 -6.93 -13.04
CA ARG A 26 7.44 -7.12 -13.02
C ARG A 26 7.84 -8.20 -14.01
N LYS A 27 8.91 -7.96 -14.76
CA LYS A 27 9.55 -9.00 -15.58
C LYS A 27 10.35 -9.95 -14.68
N PHE A 28 10.29 -11.24 -14.95
CA PHE A 28 11.12 -12.29 -14.40
C PHE A 28 12.56 -12.09 -14.89
N LYS A 29 13.23 -11.09 -14.31
CA LYS A 29 14.67 -10.97 -14.45
C LYS A 29 15.28 -11.73 -13.29
N PHE A 30 16.05 -12.76 -13.58
CA PHE A 30 16.81 -13.50 -12.58
C PHE A 30 17.70 -12.57 -11.72
N CYS A 31 18.02 -11.39 -12.24
CA CYS A 31 18.81 -10.34 -11.61
C CYS A 31 18.03 -9.32 -10.77
N ASP A 32 16.69 -9.37 -10.63
CA ASP A 32 15.98 -8.45 -9.73
C ASP A 32 16.22 -8.89 -8.26
N PRO A 33 17.03 -8.14 -7.49
CA PRO A 33 17.43 -8.56 -6.14
C PRO A 33 16.26 -8.57 -5.16
N ILE A 34 15.20 -7.79 -5.41
CA ILE A 34 14.02 -7.71 -4.55
C ILE A 34 13.21 -9.00 -4.69
N ILE A 35 12.96 -9.42 -5.93
CA ILE A 35 12.18 -10.65 -6.20
C ILE A 35 12.94 -11.89 -5.73
N GLN A 36 14.25 -11.94 -5.95
CA GLN A 36 15.08 -13.05 -5.47
C GLN A 36 15.10 -13.16 -3.94
N SER A 37 15.04 -12.03 -3.22
CA SER A 37 14.90 -12.03 -1.77
C SER A 37 13.53 -12.53 -1.33
N ASP A 38 12.46 -12.06 -1.96
CA ASP A 38 11.09 -12.43 -1.61
C ASP A 38 10.81 -13.92 -1.92
N MET A 39 11.33 -14.45 -3.03
CA MET A 39 11.21 -15.86 -3.42
C MET A 39 11.76 -16.84 -2.38
N LYS A 40 12.78 -16.45 -1.60
CA LYS A 40 13.35 -17.29 -0.53
C LYS A 40 12.40 -17.47 0.65
N LEU A 41 11.41 -16.60 0.80
CA LEU A 41 10.48 -16.57 1.92
C LEU A 41 9.13 -17.21 1.56
N TRP A 42 8.87 -17.46 0.28
CA TRP A 42 7.60 -18.01 -0.18
C TRP A 42 7.55 -19.53 -0.04
N PRO A 43 6.41 -20.09 0.39
CA PRO A 43 6.20 -21.53 0.45
C PRO A 43 5.86 -22.16 -0.92
N PHE A 44 5.80 -21.34 -1.98
CA PHE A 44 5.43 -21.74 -3.34
C PHE A 44 6.56 -21.41 -4.34
N LYS A 45 6.59 -22.15 -5.45
CA LYS A 45 7.61 -21.98 -6.49
C LYS A 45 7.14 -20.98 -7.54
N VAL A 46 8.05 -20.11 -7.97
CA VAL A 46 7.84 -19.15 -9.07
C VAL A 46 8.88 -19.40 -10.16
N ILE A 47 8.44 -19.44 -11.41
CA ILE A 47 9.27 -19.58 -12.61
C ILE A 47 8.99 -18.43 -13.58
N GLY A 48 9.85 -18.25 -14.58
CA GLY A 48 9.58 -17.39 -15.74
C GLY A 48 8.95 -18.18 -16.88
N ASP A 49 7.98 -17.58 -17.58
CA ASP A 49 7.53 -18.08 -18.89
C ASP A 49 8.46 -17.62 -20.03
N LEU A 50 8.08 -17.93 -21.28
CA LEU A 50 8.83 -17.55 -22.49
C LEU A 50 8.92 -16.03 -22.73
N ASN A 51 8.14 -15.22 -22.02
CA ASN A 51 8.09 -13.76 -22.15
C ASN A 51 8.65 -13.05 -20.90
N ASP A 52 9.42 -13.76 -20.07
CA ASP A 52 9.88 -13.29 -18.76
C ASP A 52 8.71 -12.86 -17.86
N LYS A 53 7.57 -13.56 -17.89
CA LYS A 53 6.46 -13.34 -16.96
C LYS A 53 6.56 -14.29 -15.79
N HIS A 54 6.31 -13.79 -14.58
CA HIS A 54 6.28 -14.61 -13.37
C HIS A 54 5.08 -15.57 -13.40
N MET A 55 5.35 -16.87 -13.27
CA MET A 55 4.37 -17.93 -13.17
C MET A 55 4.53 -18.66 -11.84
N THR A 56 3.48 -18.71 -11.05
CA THR A 56 3.41 -19.49 -9.82
C THR A 56 2.99 -20.92 -10.13
N ILE A 57 3.76 -21.89 -9.66
CA ILE A 57 3.48 -23.31 -9.84
C ILE A 57 2.59 -23.80 -8.70
N VAL A 58 1.51 -24.50 -9.06
CA VAL A 58 0.47 -24.97 -8.15
C VAL A 58 0.14 -26.41 -8.49
N ASN A 59 0.26 -27.31 -7.52
CA ASN A 59 -0.28 -28.66 -7.66
C ASN A 59 -1.72 -28.67 -7.14
N TYR A 60 -2.68 -28.88 -8.03
CA TYR A 60 -4.10 -28.93 -7.70
C TYR A 60 -4.74 -30.15 -8.34
N ASN A 61 -5.33 -31.03 -7.51
CA ASN A 61 -5.89 -32.32 -7.94
C ASN A 61 -4.88 -33.17 -8.74
N ASP A 62 -3.66 -33.30 -8.23
CA ASP A 62 -2.55 -34.05 -8.85
C ASP A 62 -2.09 -33.54 -10.23
N GLU A 63 -2.57 -32.37 -10.66
CA GLU A 63 -2.12 -31.67 -11.86
C GLU A 63 -1.26 -30.45 -11.49
N GLU A 64 -0.12 -30.29 -12.17
CA GLU A 64 0.68 -29.07 -12.11
C GLU A 64 0.01 -27.99 -12.97
N LYS A 65 -0.31 -26.86 -12.35
CA LYS A 65 -0.90 -25.69 -13.00
C LYS A 65 -0.02 -24.49 -12.78
N HIS A 66 0.09 -23.65 -13.80
CA HIS A 66 0.90 -22.44 -13.77
C HIS A 66 -0.06 -21.25 -13.83
N PHE A 67 0.00 -20.38 -12.83
CA PHE A 67 -0.82 -19.18 -12.79
C PHE A 67 0.07 -17.94 -12.82
N ALA A 68 -0.27 -17.00 -13.67
CA ALA A 68 0.29 -15.67 -13.61
C ALA A 68 -0.21 -14.92 -12.35
N ALA A 69 0.55 -13.93 -11.89
CA ALA A 69 0.16 -13.11 -10.75
C ALA A 69 -1.18 -12.38 -10.95
N GLU A 70 -1.50 -11.98 -12.18
CA GLU A 70 -2.78 -11.36 -12.54
C GLU A 70 -3.94 -12.33 -12.41
N GLU A 71 -3.76 -13.62 -12.76
CA GLU A 71 -4.80 -14.64 -12.65
C GLU A 71 -5.13 -14.90 -11.18
N ILE A 72 -4.11 -15.06 -10.33
CA ILE A 72 -4.29 -15.20 -8.88
C ILE A 72 -5.02 -13.98 -8.30
N SER A 73 -4.64 -12.78 -8.74
CA SER A 73 -5.29 -11.54 -8.29
C SER A 73 -6.75 -11.45 -8.75
N SER A 74 -7.05 -11.92 -9.96
CA SER A 74 -8.41 -11.95 -10.50
C SER A 74 -9.33 -12.86 -9.69
N MET A 75 -8.83 -13.99 -9.16
CA MET A 75 -9.61 -14.88 -8.30
C MET A 75 -10.03 -14.19 -7.00
N VAL A 76 -9.15 -13.38 -6.43
CA VAL A 76 -9.45 -12.60 -5.23
C VAL A 76 -10.46 -11.50 -5.55
N LEU A 77 -10.28 -10.78 -6.66
CA LEU A 77 -11.23 -9.76 -7.11
C LEU A 77 -12.63 -10.36 -7.38
N ALA A 78 -12.69 -11.53 -8.04
CA ALA A 78 -13.94 -12.26 -8.27
C ALA A 78 -14.62 -12.66 -6.96
N LYS A 79 -13.85 -13.06 -5.93
CA LYS A 79 -14.42 -13.31 -4.61
C LYS A 79 -14.95 -12.04 -3.94
N MET A 80 -14.27 -10.91 -4.09
CA MET A 80 -14.74 -9.62 -3.56
C MET A 80 -16.02 -9.16 -4.27
N ALA A 81 -16.08 -9.29 -5.60
CA ALA A 81 -17.29 -9.01 -6.38
C ALA A 81 -18.47 -9.84 -5.89
N LYS A 82 -18.30 -11.16 -5.73
CA LYS A 82 -19.36 -12.04 -5.19
C LYS A 82 -19.86 -11.63 -3.80
N ILE A 83 -18.97 -11.14 -2.94
CA ILE A 83 -19.35 -10.65 -1.61
C ILE A 83 -20.20 -9.37 -1.75
N ALA A 84 -19.80 -8.45 -2.63
CA ALA A 84 -20.55 -7.23 -2.89
C ALA A 84 -21.91 -7.53 -3.54
N GLU A 85 -21.98 -8.43 -4.52
CA GLU A 85 -23.22 -8.86 -5.18
C GLU A 85 -24.19 -9.51 -4.20
N ALA A 86 -23.69 -10.38 -3.32
CA ALA A 86 -24.51 -11.00 -2.27
C ALA A 86 -25.06 -9.98 -1.27
N TYR A 87 -24.30 -8.92 -0.97
CA TYR A 87 -24.74 -7.83 -0.09
C TYR A 87 -25.76 -6.91 -0.77
N LEU A 88 -25.53 -6.54 -2.03
CA LEU A 88 -26.36 -5.61 -2.80
C LEU A 88 -27.61 -6.26 -3.39
N GLY A 89 -27.61 -7.60 -3.55
CA GLY A 89 -28.67 -8.33 -4.24
C GLY A 89 -28.72 -8.11 -5.75
N SER A 90 -27.66 -7.53 -6.33
CA SER A 90 -27.55 -7.19 -7.75
C SER A 90 -26.14 -7.47 -8.29
N THR A 91 -25.99 -7.57 -9.60
CA THR A 91 -24.69 -7.80 -10.25
C THR A 91 -23.83 -6.54 -10.20
N VAL A 92 -22.55 -6.68 -9.87
CA VAL A 92 -21.59 -5.57 -9.86
C VAL A 92 -20.90 -5.52 -11.23
N LYS A 93 -21.07 -4.41 -11.96
CA LYS A 93 -20.51 -4.23 -13.31
C LYS A 93 -19.27 -3.34 -13.31
N ASP A 94 -19.31 -2.27 -12.52
CA ASP A 94 -18.27 -1.25 -12.45
C ASP A 94 -17.53 -1.37 -11.12
N VAL A 95 -16.20 -1.21 -11.15
CA VAL A 95 -15.34 -1.35 -9.97
C VAL A 95 -14.24 -0.31 -9.97
N VAL A 96 -13.93 0.22 -8.79
CA VAL A 96 -12.70 0.99 -8.52
C VAL A 96 -11.74 0.09 -7.75
N ILE A 97 -10.56 -0.17 -8.32
CA ILE A 97 -9.54 -1.05 -7.74
C ILE A 97 -8.36 -0.22 -7.29
N THR A 98 -8.01 -0.35 -6.01
CA THR A 98 -6.84 0.32 -5.45
C THR A 98 -5.54 -0.47 -5.75
N VAL A 99 -4.52 0.13 -6.37
CA VAL A 99 -3.18 -0.50 -6.62
C VAL A 99 -2.02 0.35 -6.06
N PRO A 100 -0.95 -0.19 -5.46
CA PRO A 100 0.03 0.53 -4.63
C PRO A 100 0.43 1.90 -5.20
N ALA A 101 0.78 2.91 -4.38
CA ALA A 101 1.04 4.26 -4.89
C ALA A 101 2.18 4.37 -5.92
N TYR A 102 3.06 3.36 -5.99
CA TYR A 102 4.09 3.20 -7.02
C TYR A 102 3.58 2.67 -8.37
N PHE A 103 2.33 2.23 -8.46
CA PHE A 103 1.75 1.52 -9.62
C PHE A 103 0.90 2.44 -10.51
N ASN A 104 0.03 3.30 -9.95
CA ASN A 104 -0.71 4.30 -10.73
C ASN A 104 -1.36 5.42 -9.88
N ASP A 105 -1.94 6.41 -10.56
CA ASP A 105 -2.56 7.60 -9.98
C ASP A 105 -3.90 7.31 -9.25
N SER A 106 -4.63 6.26 -9.66
CA SER A 106 -5.97 5.92 -9.16
C SER A 106 -6.01 5.56 -7.66
N GLN A 107 -4.92 5.01 -7.11
CA GLN A 107 -4.86 4.69 -5.69
C GLN A 107 -4.54 5.89 -4.80
N ARG A 108 -3.75 6.83 -5.32
CA ARG A 108 -3.56 8.14 -4.70
C ARG A 108 -4.91 8.81 -4.55
N GLN A 109 -5.76 8.66 -5.56
CA GLN A 109 -7.11 9.20 -5.57
C GLN A 109 -8.03 8.57 -4.51
N SER A 110 -8.01 7.23 -4.38
CA SER A 110 -8.85 6.56 -3.37
C SER A 110 -8.49 6.93 -1.93
N ILE A 111 -7.20 7.06 -1.59
CA ILE A 111 -6.78 7.48 -0.23
C ILE A 111 -7.10 8.96 -0.01
N ARG A 112 -6.89 9.82 -1.02
CA ARG A 112 -7.31 11.23 -0.98
C ARG A 112 -8.80 11.32 -0.68
N ASP A 113 -9.65 10.57 -1.38
CA ASP A 113 -11.11 10.62 -1.20
C ASP A 113 -11.50 10.16 0.20
N ALA A 114 -10.88 9.11 0.73
CA ALA A 114 -11.13 8.67 2.11
C ALA A 114 -10.81 9.76 3.13
N VAL A 115 -9.65 10.39 2.99
CA VAL A 115 -9.19 11.47 3.88
C VAL A 115 -10.01 12.73 3.66
N ALA A 116 -10.34 13.05 2.41
CA ALA A 116 -11.23 14.13 2.00
C ALA A 116 -12.61 14.01 2.62
N ILE A 117 -13.16 12.81 2.76
CA ILE A 117 -14.49 12.62 3.35
C ILE A 117 -14.40 12.66 4.87
N ALA A 118 -13.36 12.05 5.44
CA ALA A 118 -13.12 12.10 6.89
C ALA A 118 -12.87 13.54 7.38
N TYR A 119 -12.17 14.35 6.60
CA TYR A 119 -11.88 15.76 6.90
C TYR A 119 -12.94 16.72 6.33
N GLY A 120 -13.54 16.39 5.20
CA GLY A 120 -14.38 17.26 4.36
C GLY A 120 -15.89 17.01 4.41
N LEU A 121 -16.37 15.96 5.07
CA LEU A 121 -17.71 16.04 5.71
C LEU A 121 -17.74 17.12 6.81
N ASN A 122 -16.56 17.57 7.27
CA ASN A 122 -16.35 18.71 8.17
C ASN A 122 -15.74 19.93 7.46
N MET A 123 -15.71 20.00 6.11
CA MET A 123 -15.19 21.18 5.39
C MET A 123 -16.07 22.42 5.57
N LYS A 124 -17.38 22.25 5.85
CA LYS A 124 -18.26 23.36 6.28
C LYS A 124 -17.77 24.03 7.58
N THR A 125 -16.89 23.37 8.33
CA THR A 125 -16.32 23.83 9.60
C THR A 125 -14.89 24.39 9.45
N LEU A 126 -14.25 24.20 8.29
CA LEU A 126 -12.95 24.81 7.96
C LEU A 126 -13.20 26.24 7.43
N ASN A 127 -13.60 27.13 8.33
CA ASN A 127 -13.63 28.57 8.07
C ASN A 127 -12.24 29.04 7.60
N HIS A 128 -12.12 29.41 6.33
CA HIS A 128 -11.05 30.26 5.75
C HIS A 128 -9.59 29.92 6.09
N GLY A 129 -9.19 28.64 6.07
CA GLY A 129 -7.80 28.24 6.33
C GLY A 129 -7.26 27.18 5.37
N CYS A 130 -5.99 27.34 4.99
CA CYS A 130 -5.19 26.31 4.31
C CYS A 130 -4.73 25.29 5.35
N ARG A 131 -5.06 24.01 5.18
CA ARG A 131 -4.75 22.94 6.13
C ARG A 131 -3.92 21.85 5.47
N HIS A 132 -2.82 21.48 6.10
CA HIS A 132 -1.90 20.46 5.59
C HIS A 132 -2.01 19.18 6.39
N VAL A 133 -2.21 18.05 5.73
CA VAL A 133 -2.40 16.74 6.35
C VAL A 133 -1.37 15.78 5.76
N LEU A 134 -0.60 15.13 6.63
CA LEU A 134 0.26 14.04 6.22
C LEU A 134 -0.49 12.71 6.38
N ILE A 135 -0.47 11.89 5.35
CA ILE A 135 -0.98 10.52 5.38
C ILE A 135 0.21 9.58 5.45
N PHE A 136 0.21 8.73 6.46
CA PHE A 136 1.20 7.69 6.70
C PHE A 136 0.52 6.32 6.54
N ASP A 137 0.62 5.71 5.36
CA ASP A 137 0.06 4.39 5.07
C ASP A 137 1.14 3.31 5.20
N LEU A 138 1.15 2.61 6.34
CA LEU A 138 2.05 1.48 6.56
C LEU A 138 1.27 0.17 6.44
N GLY A 139 1.35 -0.42 5.25
CA GLY A 139 0.72 -1.68 4.88
C GLY A 139 1.54 -2.91 5.32
N GLY A 140 1.17 -4.08 4.78
CA GLY A 140 1.92 -5.33 5.01
C GLY A 140 3.20 -5.46 4.19
N GLY A 141 3.43 -4.55 3.22
CA GLY A 141 4.55 -4.66 2.29
C GLY A 141 5.05 -3.37 1.67
N THR A 142 4.34 -2.27 1.87
CA THR A 142 4.68 -0.93 1.39
C THR A 142 4.48 0.06 2.51
N LEU A 143 5.28 1.12 2.48
CA LEU A 143 5.00 2.38 3.15
C LEU A 143 4.77 3.43 2.07
N ASP A 144 3.65 4.13 2.18
CA ASP A 144 3.31 5.25 1.31
C ASP A 144 3.05 6.47 2.21
N VAL A 145 3.79 7.55 1.97
CA VAL A 145 3.65 8.83 2.67
C VAL A 145 3.20 9.88 1.66
N SER A 146 2.17 10.64 2.00
CA SER A 146 1.73 11.76 1.16
C SER A 146 1.35 12.97 1.99
N ILE A 147 1.56 14.16 1.44
CA ILE A 147 1.15 15.41 2.07
C ILE A 147 0.06 16.04 1.21
N LEU A 148 -1.10 16.24 1.82
CA LEU A 148 -2.27 16.88 1.22
C LEU A 148 -2.45 18.28 1.77
N THR A 149 -2.86 19.20 0.91
CA THR A 149 -3.29 20.55 1.27
C THR A 149 -4.76 20.72 0.94
N PHE A 150 -5.54 21.11 1.94
CA PHE A 150 -6.94 21.45 1.85
C PHE A 150 -7.08 22.96 1.87
N GLU A 151 -7.59 23.54 0.78
CA GLU A 151 -7.72 24.99 0.65
C GLU A 151 -8.91 25.32 -0.25
N ASN A 152 -9.82 26.17 0.21
CA ASN A 152 -11.00 26.64 -0.53
C ASN A 152 -11.84 25.52 -1.18
N GLY A 153 -12.02 24.39 -0.48
CA GLY A 153 -12.76 23.22 -0.98
C GLY A 153 -11.97 22.34 -1.96
N ALA A 154 -10.74 22.73 -2.32
CA ALA A 154 -9.86 21.94 -3.17
C ALA A 154 -8.84 21.14 -2.34
N ILE A 155 -8.50 19.97 -2.86
CA ILE A 155 -7.49 19.08 -2.29
C ILE A 155 -6.33 18.98 -3.27
N ASN A 156 -5.16 19.40 -2.82
CA ASN A 156 -3.93 19.40 -3.60
C ASN A 156 -2.90 18.47 -2.96
N VAL A 157 -2.20 17.68 -3.77
CA VAL A 157 -1.06 16.91 -3.27
C VAL A 157 0.20 17.74 -3.37
N LYS A 158 0.99 17.79 -2.29
CA LYS A 158 2.28 18.47 -2.27
C LYS A 158 3.45 17.55 -2.52
N ALA A 159 3.42 16.35 -1.94
CA ALA A 159 4.44 15.33 -2.17
C ALA A 159 3.87 13.93 -1.94
N ILE A 160 4.52 12.96 -2.58
CA ILE A 160 4.28 11.53 -2.39
C ILE A 160 5.64 10.84 -2.37
N CYS A 161 5.91 10.10 -1.31
CA CYS A 161 7.09 9.26 -1.20
C CYS A 161 6.69 7.85 -0.80
N ASN A 162 7.35 6.86 -1.38
CA ASN A 162 7.05 5.46 -1.13
C ASN A 162 8.33 4.66 -0.88
N CYS A 163 8.22 3.59 -0.11
CA CYS A 163 9.24 2.56 -0.04
C CYS A 163 8.63 1.15 -0.01
N SER A 164 9.34 0.21 -0.62
CA SER A 164 9.06 -1.21 -0.43
C SER A 164 9.62 -1.59 0.94
N CYS A 165 8.75 -1.74 1.94
CA CYS A 165 9.14 -2.17 3.29
C CYS A 165 8.30 -3.39 3.67
N SER A 166 8.91 -4.57 3.62
CA SER A 166 8.30 -5.83 4.05
C SER A 166 8.44 -5.97 5.57
N MET A 167 7.53 -5.37 6.34
CA MET A 167 7.44 -5.65 7.77
C MET A 167 6.61 -6.92 8.00
N GLN A 168 7.28 -8.02 8.34
CA GLN A 168 6.61 -9.27 8.71
C GLN A 168 5.89 -9.10 10.05
N LYS A 169 4.57 -9.36 10.04
CA LYS A 169 3.70 -9.20 11.21
C LYS A 169 3.71 -10.45 12.08
N ARG A 170 3.97 -10.31 13.39
CA ARG A 170 3.43 -11.18 14.45
C ARG A 170 2.86 -10.34 15.60
N ILE A 171 1.91 -10.92 16.32
CA ILE A 171 1.03 -10.33 17.35
C ILE A 171 1.86 -9.68 18.48
N LEU A 172 2.14 -8.39 18.39
CA LEU A 172 2.74 -7.58 19.48
C LEU A 172 2.17 -6.15 19.50
N TYR A 173 0.89 -6.00 19.15
CA TYR A 173 0.24 -4.69 19.08
C TYR A 173 -0.11 -4.10 20.46
N SER A 174 -0.47 -4.94 21.43
CA SER A 174 -1.03 -4.50 22.72
C SER A 174 -0.23 -4.98 23.94
N ASN A 175 0.37 -6.17 23.88
CA ASN A 175 1.00 -6.81 25.04
C ASN A 175 2.48 -6.44 25.14
N THR A 176 3.02 -6.40 26.36
CA THR A 176 4.46 -6.15 26.61
C THR A 176 5.31 -7.37 26.26
N THR A 177 4.73 -8.56 26.37
CA THR A 177 5.33 -9.85 26.00
C THR A 177 4.27 -10.74 25.36
N THR A 178 4.67 -11.63 24.46
CA THR A 178 3.82 -12.68 23.91
C THR A 178 4.57 -13.99 23.90
N THR A 179 3.92 -15.07 24.30
CA THR A 179 4.42 -16.44 24.19
C THR A 179 4.10 -16.99 22.80
N ILE A 180 5.05 -17.73 22.24
CA ILE A 180 4.93 -18.46 20.98
C ILE A 180 4.99 -19.93 21.37
N GLU A 181 3.87 -20.60 21.25
CA GLU A 181 3.71 -22.01 21.57
C GLU A 181 3.25 -22.70 20.29
N ILE A 182 4.07 -23.64 19.80
CA ILE A 182 3.77 -24.43 18.62
C ILE A 182 4.07 -25.88 18.96
N GLU A 183 3.01 -26.65 19.17
CA GLU A 183 3.10 -28.09 19.39
C GLU A 183 3.68 -28.79 18.15
N SER A 184 4.60 -29.73 18.37
CA SER A 184 5.21 -30.57 17.32
C SER A 184 5.74 -29.81 16.11
N LEU A 185 6.41 -28.65 16.34
CA LEU A 185 6.94 -27.80 15.27
C LEU A 185 7.86 -28.56 14.30
N ASN A 186 8.73 -29.43 14.81
CA ASN A 186 9.62 -30.24 13.98
C ASN A 186 9.85 -31.62 14.60
N GLN A 187 9.54 -32.69 13.86
CA GLN A 187 9.77 -34.08 14.29
C GLN A 187 9.15 -34.42 15.66
N GLY A 188 7.97 -33.86 15.95
CA GLY A 188 7.29 -34.06 17.24
C GLY A 188 7.85 -33.25 18.40
N ILE A 189 8.82 -32.35 18.14
CA ILE A 189 9.37 -31.44 19.15
C ILE A 189 8.51 -30.19 19.21
N ASP A 190 7.94 -29.93 20.38
CA ASP A 190 7.22 -28.69 20.67
C ASP A 190 8.19 -27.49 20.73
N PHE A 191 7.73 -26.35 20.26
CA PHE A 191 8.45 -25.09 20.33
C PHE A 191 7.76 -24.13 21.31
N TYR A 192 8.48 -23.75 22.35
CA TYR A 192 8.06 -22.74 23.32
C TYR A 192 9.07 -21.60 23.31
N SER A 193 8.61 -20.38 23.09
CA SER A 193 9.43 -19.18 23.16
C SER A 193 8.60 -18.00 23.64
N SER A 194 9.26 -16.92 24.05
CA SER A 194 8.59 -15.66 24.35
C SER A 194 9.34 -14.51 23.68
N ILE A 195 8.61 -13.55 23.16
CA ILE A 195 9.16 -12.33 22.59
C ILE A 195 8.56 -11.13 23.32
N SER A 196 9.44 -10.26 23.83
CA SER A 196 9.03 -8.98 24.41
C SER A 196 8.87 -7.94 23.32
N ARG A 197 8.05 -6.92 23.58
CA ARG A 197 7.92 -5.75 22.71
C ARG A 197 9.26 -5.07 22.48
N ALA A 198 10.06 -4.89 23.53
CA ALA A 198 11.39 -4.30 23.43
C ALA A 198 12.29 -5.09 22.47
N LYS A 199 12.25 -6.43 22.53
CA LYS A 199 13.03 -7.26 21.62
C LYS A 199 12.53 -7.17 20.18
N PHE A 200 11.22 -7.13 19.97
CA PHE A 200 10.63 -6.90 18.64
C PHE A 200 11.02 -5.55 18.07
N GLU A 201 11.00 -4.49 18.89
CA GLU A 201 11.39 -3.15 18.49
C GLU A 201 12.87 -3.09 18.10
N GLU A 202 13.75 -3.74 18.88
CA GLU A 202 15.16 -3.88 18.57
C GLU A 202 15.40 -4.59 17.23
N LEU A 203 14.74 -5.74 17.01
CA LEU A 203 14.87 -6.53 15.78
C LEU A 203 14.41 -5.77 14.52
N ASN A 204 13.46 -4.84 14.67
CA ASN A 204 12.87 -4.09 13.57
C ASN A 204 13.34 -2.64 13.47
N LYS A 205 14.30 -2.21 14.32
CA LYS A 205 14.75 -0.82 14.42
C LYS A 205 15.12 -0.23 13.05
N ASN A 206 15.96 -0.92 12.29
CA ASN A 206 16.37 -0.46 10.95
C ASN A 206 15.19 -0.26 9.98
N HIS A 207 14.12 -1.05 10.11
CA HIS A 207 12.93 -0.87 9.29
C HIS A 207 12.09 0.33 9.75
N PHE A 208 12.03 0.60 11.05
CA PHE A 208 11.36 1.80 11.57
C PHE A 208 12.11 3.08 11.21
N ASP A 209 13.44 3.07 11.30
CA ASP A 209 14.29 4.21 10.92
C ASP A 209 14.08 4.55 9.43
N LYS A 210 14.09 3.54 8.55
CA LYS A 210 13.74 3.71 7.12
C LYS A 210 12.34 4.28 6.89
N CYS A 211 11.37 3.96 7.75
CA CYS A 211 10.05 4.57 7.62
C CYS A 211 10.10 6.08 7.86
N MET A 212 10.91 6.51 8.82
CA MET A 212 11.06 7.94 9.15
C MET A 212 11.87 8.70 8.10
N GLU A 213 12.87 8.07 7.48
CA GLU A 213 13.59 8.64 6.33
C GLU A 213 12.63 9.00 5.18
N ILE A 214 11.60 8.18 4.95
CA ILE A 214 10.57 8.45 3.91
C ILE A 214 9.66 9.61 4.33
N VAL A 215 9.32 9.73 5.61
CA VAL A 215 8.54 10.87 6.12
C VAL A 215 9.33 12.16 5.94
N GLU A 216 10.61 12.16 6.32
CA GLU A 216 11.50 13.31 6.16
C GLU A 216 11.67 13.69 4.68
N LYS A 217 11.92 12.71 3.81
CA LYS A 217 11.96 12.92 2.36
C LYS A 217 10.67 13.56 1.85
N CYS A 218 9.50 13.07 2.28
CA CYS A 218 8.22 13.62 1.84
C CYS A 218 8.02 15.08 2.25
N ILE A 219 8.50 15.46 3.44
CA ILE A 219 8.49 16.86 3.90
C ILE A 219 9.41 17.71 3.02
N ILE A 220 10.62 17.24 2.74
CA ILE A 220 11.58 17.93 1.86
C ILE A 220 11.01 18.11 0.45
N ASP A 221 10.51 17.03 -0.16
CA ASP A 221 9.95 17.02 -1.52
C ASP A 221 8.72 17.94 -1.64
N SER A 222 7.98 18.14 -0.53
CA SER A 222 6.83 19.05 -0.50
C SER A 222 7.22 20.53 -0.44
N GLY A 223 8.48 20.84 -0.12
CA GLY A 223 8.94 22.21 0.13
C GLY A 223 8.30 22.86 1.37
N MET A 224 7.82 22.06 2.31
CA MET A 224 7.09 22.51 3.49
C MET A 224 7.92 22.36 4.77
N ASP A 225 7.69 23.23 5.75
CA ASP A 225 8.21 23.01 7.09
C ASP A 225 7.35 22.00 7.85
N LYS A 226 7.98 21.10 8.62
CA LYS A 226 7.25 20.08 9.38
C LYS A 226 6.22 20.65 10.37
N SER A 227 6.44 21.86 10.89
CA SER A 227 5.50 22.54 11.79
C SER A 227 4.21 22.97 11.09
N SER A 228 4.24 23.12 9.76
CA SER A 228 3.06 23.47 8.95
C SER A 228 2.12 22.28 8.73
N ILE A 229 2.56 21.04 9.00
CA ILE A 229 1.67 19.88 8.96
C ILE A 229 0.70 19.99 10.13
N HIS A 230 -0.60 20.13 9.85
CA HIS A 230 -1.64 20.33 10.85
C HIS A 230 -2.05 19.01 11.49
N ASP A 231 -2.25 17.97 10.68
CA ASP A 231 -2.65 16.64 11.13
C ASP A 231 -1.81 15.54 10.50
N VAL A 232 -1.70 14.42 11.20
CA VAL A 232 -1.07 13.19 10.70
C VAL A 232 -2.09 12.06 10.79
N VAL A 233 -2.44 11.48 9.65
CA VAL A 233 -3.40 10.39 9.51
C VAL A 233 -2.65 9.08 9.32
N LEU A 234 -2.92 8.12 10.19
CA LEU A 234 -2.37 6.77 10.06
C LEU A 234 -3.31 5.89 9.25
N VAL A 235 -2.75 5.18 8.26
CA VAL A 235 -3.46 4.19 7.43
C VAL A 235 -2.63 2.90 7.40
N GLY A 236 -3.30 1.79 7.15
CA GLY A 236 -2.66 0.49 7.01
C GLY A 236 -2.40 -0.19 8.34
N GLY A 237 -2.69 -1.49 8.43
CA GLY A 237 -2.69 -2.19 9.71
C GLY A 237 -1.34 -2.28 10.42
N SER A 238 -0.21 -1.95 9.78
CA SER A 238 1.10 -1.91 10.47
C SER A 238 1.32 -0.58 11.20
N SER A 239 0.58 0.48 10.87
CA SER A 239 0.57 1.74 11.63
C SER A 239 0.05 1.60 13.07
N ARG A 240 -0.52 0.42 13.41
CA ARG A 240 -0.91 0.05 14.79
C ARG A 240 0.29 -0.24 15.71
N ILE A 241 1.50 -0.38 15.17
CA ILE A 241 2.71 -0.63 15.97
C ILE A 241 2.99 0.61 16.84
N VAL A 242 2.97 0.43 18.17
CA VAL A 242 3.13 1.52 19.14
C VAL A 242 4.42 2.31 18.90
N LYS A 243 5.54 1.62 18.62
CA LYS A 243 6.82 2.28 18.33
C LYS A 243 6.78 3.18 17.10
N VAL A 244 6.10 2.75 16.03
CA VAL A 244 5.91 3.56 14.81
C VAL A 244 5.07 4.79 15.12
N GLN A 245 3.95 4.63 15.85
CA GLN A 245 3.13 5.77 16.26
C GLN A 245 3.92 6.77 17.10
N GLN A 246 4.73 6.28 18.03
CA GLN A 246 5.57 7.13 18.86
C GLN A 246 6.61 7.88 18.01
N MET A 247 7.33 7.19 17.13
CA MET A 247 8.33 7.83 16.26
C MET A 247 7.72 8.89 15.34
N VAL A 248 6.54 8.62 14.76
CA VAL A 248 5.82 9.61 13.94
C VAL A 248 5.36 10.80 14.77
N SER A 249 4.80 10.56 15.97
CA SER A 249 4.40 11.63 16.90
C SER A 249 5.59 12.50 17.31
N ASP A 250 6.70 11.89 17.71
CA ASP A 250 7.92 12.57 18.15
C ASP A 250 8.53 13.40 17.02
N PHE A 251 8.52 12.89 15.78
CA PHE A 251 8.98 13.62 14.59
C PHE A 251 8.23 14.95 14.39
N PHE A 252 6.93 14.96 14.68
CA PHE A 252 6.06 16.15 14.64
C PHE A 252 5.91 16.86 16.00
N GLY A 253 6.89 16.70 16.91
CA GLY A 253 6.93 17.44 18.16
C GLY A 253 5.90 16.99 19.21
N GLY A 254 5.59 15.69 19.25
CA GLY A 254 4.61 15.12 20.18
C GLY A 254 3.16 15.32 19.75
N LYS A 255 2.92 15.59 18.46
CA LYS A 255 1.59 15.83 17.90
C LYS A 255 0.68 14.60 18.06
N LEU A 256 -0.56 14.83 18.46
CA LEU A 256 -1.59 13.80 18.49
C LEU A 256 -1.90 13.31 17.07
N LEU A 257 -1.76 12.00 16.86
CA LEU A 257 -2.05 11.35 15.58
C LEU A 257 -3.56 11.15 15.43
N CYS A 258 -4.07 11.36 14.22
CA CYS A 258 -5.48 11.24 13.90
C CYS A 258 -5.91 9.76 13.91
N LYS A 259 -6.90 9.44 14.75
CA LYS A 259 -7.47 8.09 14.92
C LYS A 259 -8.95 8.01 14.55
N SER A 260 -9.52 9.05 13.95
CA SER A 260 -10.94 9.11 13.61
C SER A 260 -11.33 8.17 12.47
N ILE A 261 -10.36 7.68 11.71
CA ILE A 261 -10.57 6.79 10.56
C ILE A 261 -10.13 5.37 10.92
N ASN A 262 -10.94 4.37 10.56
CA ASN A 262 -10.52 2.98 10.66
C ASN A 262 -9.37 2.70 9.67
N VAL A 263 -8.17 2.49 10.21
CA VAL A 263 -6.92 2.34 9.45
C VAL A 263 -6.91 1.17 8.45
N ASP A 264 -7.76 0.15 8.64
CA ASP A 264 -7.85 -1.00 7.71
C ASP A 264 -8.91 -0.82 6.62
N GLU A 265 -9.84 0.11 6.79
CA GLU A 265 -10.97 0.32 5.88
C GLU A 265 -10.86 1.63 5.09
N ALA A 266 -10.06 2.58 5.57
CA ALA A 266 -9.88 3.90 4.97
C ALA A 266 -9.73 3.85 3.44
N VAL A 267 -8.77 3.06 2.94
CA VAL A 267 -8.50 2.96 1.51
C VAL A 267 -9.69 2.39 0.72
N ALA A 268 -10.38 1.38 1.26
CA ALA A 268 -11.54 0.79 0.61
C ALA A 268 -12.75 1.74 0.65
N TYR A 269 -12.91 2.49 1.74
CA TYR A 269 -13.95 3.49 1.89
C TYR A 269 -13.82 4.61 0.85
N GLY A 270 -12.61 5.16 0.68
CA GLY A 270 -12.38 6.19 -0.34
C GLY A 270 -12.53 5.68 -1.77
N ALA A 271 -12.12 4.43 -2.05
CA ALA A 271 -12.38 3.80 -3.34
C ALA A 271 -13.89 3.66 -3.63
N GLY A 272 -14.69 3.32 -2.61
CA GLY A 272 -16.15 3.24 -2.75
C GLY A 272 -16.77 4.61 -3.05
N VAL A 273 -16.28 5.68 -2.43
CA VAL A 273 -16.78 7.02 -2.73
C VAL A 273 -16.32 7.49 -4.10
N HIS A 274 -15.09 7.19 -4.50
CA HIS A 274 -14.64 7.45 -5.86
C HIS A 274 -15.52 6.74 -6.90
N ALA A 275 -15.92 5.50 -6.62
CA ALA A 275 -16.85 4.77 -7.48
C ALA A 275 -18.23 5.45 -7.57
N SER A 276 -18.72 6.02 -6.45
CA SER A 276 -19.95 6.83 -6.43
C SER A 276 -19.85 8.08 -7.30
N ILE A 277 -18.70 8.77 -7.26
CA ILE A 277 -18.44 9.95 -8.11
C ILE A 277 -18.42 9.56 -9.59
N LEU A 278 -17.69 8.50 -9.93
CA LEU A 278 -17.55 8.04 -11.32
C LEU A 278 -18.84 7.49 -11.92
N SER A 279 -19.71 6.88 -11.10
CA SER A 279 -21.03 6.40 -11.53
C SER A 279 -22.05 7.50 -11.74
N GLY A 280 -21.75 8.74 -11.32
CA GLY A 280 -22.67 9.87 -11.39
C GLY A 280 -23.80 9.82 -10.35
N GLU A 281 -23.77 8.86 -9.42
CA GLU A 281 -24.67 8.81 -8.27
C GLU A 281 -24.10 9.71 -7.16
N PHE A 282 -24.45 11.00 -7.22
CA PHE A 282 -24.01 11.98 -6.24
C PHE A 282 -24.94 12.00 -5.02
N SER A 283 -24.36 11.87 -3.82
CA SER A 283 -25.01 12.40 -2.62
C SER A 283 -24.61 13.87 -2.43
N GLU A 284 -25.47 14.69 -1.81
CA GLU A 284 -25.16 16.10 -1.46
C GLU A 284 -23.84 16.25 -0.68
N LYS A 285 -23.36 15.17 -0.04
CA LYS A 285 -22.12 15.13 0.73
C LYS A 285 -20.85 15.02 -0.12
N VAL A 286 -20.96 14.72 -1.40
CA VAL A 286 -19.83 14.39 -2.30
C VAL A 286 -19.71 15.39 -3.46
N GLN A 287 -20.71 16.28 -3.66
CA GLN A 287 -20.77 17.22 -4.80
C GLN A 287 -19.63 18.24 -4.88
N ASP A 288 -19.02 18.62 -3.75
CA ASP A 288 -18.04 19.71 -3.70
C ASP A 288 -16.56 19.24 -3.72
N LEU A 289 -16.30 17.95 -3.97
CA LEU A 289 -14.93 17.42 -3.90
C LEU A 289 -14.14 17.68 -5.19
N LEU A 290 -13.34 18.75 -5.22
CA LEU A 290 -12.38 19.02 -6.31
C LEU A 290 -10.97 18.51 -5.96
N LEU A 291 -10.42 17.66 -6.81
CA LEU A 291 -9.14 16.98 -6.60
C LEU A 291 -8.15 17.39 -7.69
N SER A 292 -6.96 17.86 -7.29
CA SER A 292 -5.88 18.28 -8.18
C SER A 292 -4.65 17.37 -8.01
N GLU A 293 -3.97 17.07 -9.12
CA GLU A 293 -2.94 16.02 -9.18
C GLU A 293 -1.49 16.53 -9.28
N VAL A 294 -0.56 15.70 -8.78
CA VAL A 294 0.89 15.80 -9.02
C VAL A 294 1.42 14.41 -9.37
N ILE A 295 2.29 14.34 -10.38
CA ILE A 295 2.94 13.10 -10.84
C ILE A 295 4.20 12.86 -9.99
N SER A 296 4.31 11.70 -9.33
CA SER A 296 5.42 11.41 -8.40
C SER A 296 6.76 11.07 -9.06
N LEU A 297 6.77 10.84 -10.37
CA LEU A 297 7.96 10.47 -11.13
C LEU A 297 8.12 11.44 -12.30
N SER A 298 9.34 11.93 -12.49
CA SER A 298 9.69 12.71 -13.68
C SER A 298 9.45 11.86 -14.92
N LEU A 299 8.55 12.32 -15.79
CA LEU A 299 8.35 11.74 -17.11
C LEU A 299 9.47 12.23 -18.03
N GLY A 300 10.35 11.31 -18.43
CA GLY A 300 11.37 11.56 -19.46
C GLY A 300 10.96 10.89 -20.77
N LEU A 301 11.16 11.58 -21.89
CA LEU A 301 11.11 10.99 -23.22
C LEU A 301 12.55 10.75 -23.69
N GLU A 302 12.86 9.52 -24.10
CA GLU A 302 14.13 9.21 -24.75
C GLU A 302 14.00 9.50 -26.25
N THR A 303 14.63 10.59 -26.71
CA THR A 303 14.70 10.92 -28.13
C THR A 303 16.00 10.37 -28.72
N LYS A 304 15.91 9.58 -29.79
CA LYS A 304 17.09 9.20 -30.57
C LYS A 304 17.66 10.45 -31.25
N GLU A 305 18.91 10.78 -30.97
CA GLU A 305 19.64 11.79 -31.76
C GLU A 305 19.74 11.32 -33.22
N VAL A 306 19.09 12.06 -34.11
CA VAL A 306 19.38 11.95 -35.55
C VAL A 306 20.64 12.78 -35.80
N CYS A 307 21.78 12.10 -35.95
CA CYS A 307 23.00 12.74 -36.44
C CYS A 307 22.74 13.30 -37.85
N ILE A 308 22.52 14.61 -37.95
CA ILE A 308 22.56 15.32 -39.23
C ILE A 308 24.03 15.38 -39.65
N GLN A 309 24.42 14.52 -40.58
CA GLN A 309 25.72 14.65 -41.25
C GLN A 309 25.74 15.95 -42.05
N HIS A 310 26.50 16.94 -41.57
CA HIS A 310 26.89 18.09 -42.38
C HIS A 310 27.76 17.59 -43.54
N LYS A 311 27.26 17.70 -44.77
CA LYS A 311 28.08 17.60 -45.98
C LYS A 311 29.00 18.83 -46.03
N GLU A 312 30.30 18.61 -45.90
CA GLU A 312 31.32 19.61 -46.22
C GLU A 312 31.18 20.01 -47.69
N CYS A 313 31.09 21.32 -47.92
CA CYS A 313 31.07 21.91 -49.25
C CYS A 313 32.51 22.25 -49.63
N HIS A 314 33.13 21.42 -50.47
CA HIS A 314 34.43 21.72 -51.07
C HIS A 314 34.29 22.91 -52.04
N LYS A 315 35.09 23.95 -51.82
CA LYS A 315 35.56 24.90 -52.83
C LYS A 315 37.08 24.82 -52.90
#